data_AF-A0A932HQG7-F1
#
_entry.id   AF-A0A932HQG7-F1
#
_cell.length_a   1.000
_cell.length_b   1.000
_cell.length_c   1.000
_cell.angle_alpha   90.00
_cell.angle_beta   90.00
_cell.angle_gamma   90.00
#
_symmetry.space_group_name_H-M   'P 1'
#
loop_
_entity.id
_entity.type
_entity.pdbx_description
1 polymer ?
#
loop_
_entity_poly.entity_id
_entity_poly.type
_entity_poly.pdbx_seq_one_letter_code
_entity_poly.pdbx_strand_id
1 'polypeptide(L)'
;MTSRTLAKKLAELALSKKATDVILMDLRKLNGPADFFVLCSTDSDTQVKAVAEGIRRGSEELGARMWHSEGLRALSWVLLDFVDVVVHVFHREARGFYAIERLWSDATITNVEDTPDGTFFEVERAPKAKRAPAKKKTPGKSKKIRKP
;
A
#
# COMPACT_ATOMS: atom_id res chain seq x y z
N MET A 1 -2.29 14.34 -17.87
CA MET A 1 -2.47 14.32 -16.40
C MET A 1 -1.11 14.10 -15.75
N THR A 2 -0.78 14.72 -14.61
CA THR A 2 0.50 14.46 -13.92
C THR A 2 0.42 13.20 -13.06
N SER A 3 1.55 12.57 -12.73
CA SER A 3 1.61 11.36 -11.88
C SER A 3 1.01 11.61 -10.48
N ARG A 4 1.27 12.77 -9.88
CA ARG A 4 0.65 13.17 -8.60
C ARG A 4 -0.88 13.30 -8.70
N THR A 5 -1.39 13.93 -9.75
CA THR A 5 -2.84 14.07 -9.96
C THR A 5 -3.49 12.71 -10.16
N LEU A 6 -2.85 11.84 -10.94
CA LEU A 6 -3.33 10.48 -11.19
C LEU A 6 -3.38 9.68 -9.88
N ALA A 7 -2.31 9.70 -9.08
CA ALA A 7 -2.25 8.97 -7.82
C ALA A 7 -3.37 9.40 -6.85
N LYS A 8 -3.64 10.71 -6.76
CA LYS A 8 -4.78 11.23 -5.98
C LYS A 8 -6.11 10.67 -6.49
N LYS A 9 -6.37 10.77 -7.79
CA LYS A 9 -7.61 10.26 -8.40
C LYS A 9 -7.79 8.74 -8.19
N LEU A 10 -6.73 7.95 -8.29
CA LEU A 10 -6.77 6.51 -8.04
C LEU A 10 -7.08 6.20 -6.56
N ALA A 11 -6.53 6.97 -5.62
CA ALA A 11 -6.86 6.86 -4.20
C ALA A 11 -8.33 7.23 -3.92
N GLU A 12 -8.86 8.27 -4.57
CA GLU A 12 -10.29 8.65 -4.50
C GLU A 12 -11.20 7.51 -5.00
N LEU A 13 -10.83 6.88 -6.12
CA LEU A 13 -11.56 5.73 -6.66
C LEU A 13 -11.55 4.56 -5.67
N ALA A 14 -10.43 4.30 -4.99
CA ALA A 14 -10.35 3.28 -3.95
C ALA A 14 -11.27 3.60 -2.76
N LEU A 15 -11.26 4.85 -2.26
CA LEU A 15 -12.14 5.31 -1.17
C LEU A 15 -13.62 5.23 -1.54
N SER A 16 -13.98 5.52 -2.81
CA SER A 16 -15.35 5.38 -3.31
C SER A 16 -15.89 3.94 -3.20
N LYS A 17 -14.97 2.95 -3.14
CA LYS A 17 -15.26 1.53 -2.92
C LYS A 17 -15.05 1.09 -1.47
N LYS A 18 -15.02 2.06 -0.54
CA LYS A 18 -14.89 1.89 0.90
C LYS A 18 -13.61 1.14 1.29
N ALA A 19 -12.55 1.29 0.50
CA ALA A 19 -11.22 0.86 0.92
C ALA A 19 -10.76 1.69 2.12
N THR A 20 -9.98 1.06 2.99
CA THR A 20 -9.49 1.64 4.25
C THR A 20 -7.96 1.79 4.21
N ASP A 21 -7.40 2.54 5.17
CA ASP A 21 -5.96 2.74 5.31
C ASP A 21 -5.30 3.18 3.98
N VAL A 22 -5.97 4.06 3.23
CA VAL A 22 -5.51 4.52 1.92
C VAL A 22 -4.36 5.49 2.10
N ILE A 23 -3.21 5.17 1.50
CA ILE A 23 -2.02 6.02 1.57
C ILE A 23 -1.40 6.23 0.19
N LEU A 24 -0.80 7.40 0.01
CA LEU A 24 0.07 7.76 -1.10
C LEU A 24 1.51 7.73 -0.60
N MET A 25 2.41 7.10 -1.35
CA MET A 25 3.84 7.12 -1.11
C MET A 25 4.53 7.81 -2.28
N ASP A 26 5.27 8.89 -2.03
CA ASP A 26 6.06 9.61 -3.05
C ASP A 26 7.47 9.00 -3.14
N LEU A 27 7.75 8.28 -4.23
CA LEU A 27 9.00 7.55 -4.47
C LEU A 27 9.98 8.32 -5.35
N ARG A 28 9.61 9.50 -5.87
CA ARG A 28 10.41 10.27 -6.84
C ARG A 28 11.80 10.65 -6.32
N LYS A 29 11.97 10.75 -5.00
CA LYS A 29 13.26 11.03 -4.34
C LYS A 29 14.09 9.77 -4.05
N LEU A 30 13.55 8.58 -4.34
CA LEU A 30 14.11 7.29 -3.95
C LEU A 30 14.50 6.40 -5.12
N ASN A 31 14.44 6.91 -6.37
CA ASN A 31 14.65 6.12 -7.59
C ASN A 31 13.80 4.82 -7.59
N GLY A 32 12.54 4.93 -7.17
CA GLY A 32 11.60 3.83 -7.15
C GLY A 32 11.21 3.36 -8.57
N PRO A 33 10.54 2.21 -8.69
CA PRO A 33 10.05 1.70 -9.98
C PRO A 33 8.93 2.56 -10.59
N ALA A 34 8.34 3.47 -9.82
CA ALA A 34 7.29 4.41 -10.22
C ALA A 34 7.41 5.70 -9.38
N ASP A 35 6.72 6.77 -9.79
CA ASP A 35 6.69 8.04 -9.05
C ASP A 35 5.90 7.92 -7.75
N PHE A 36 4.76 7.24 -7.79
CA PHE A 36 3.86 7.08 -6.65
C PHE A 36 3.37 5.65 -6.48
N PHE A 37 3.32 5.22 -5.23
CA PHE A 37 2.49 4.08 -4.85
C PHE A 37 1.22 4.55 -4.17
N VAL A 38 0.09 3.93 -4.52
CA VAL A 38 -1.18 4.03 -3.79
C VAL A 38 -1.41 2.69 -3.11
N LEU A 39 -1.56 2.66 -1.79
CA LEU A 39 -1.86 1.43 -1.07
C LEU A 39 -3.21 1.57 -0.39
N CYS A 40 -4.03 0.53 -0.42
CA CYS A 40 -5.27 0.47 0.32
C CYS A 40 -5.54 -0.93 0.88
N SER A 41 -6.33 -0.99 1.95
CA SER A 41 -6.75 -2.22 2.63
C SER A 41 -8.24 -2.48 2.47
N THR A 42 -8.59 -3.75 2.41
CA THR A 42 -9.95 -4.26 2.36
C THR A 42 -10.11 -5.45 3.30
N ASP A 43 -11.34 -5.74 3.70
CA ASP A 43 -11.64 -6.80 4.68
C ASP A 43 -12.21 -8.09 4.06
N SER A 44 -12.34 -8.15 2.73
CA SER A 44 -12.76 -9.38 2.03
C SER A 44 -12.30 -9.41 0.57
N ASP A 45 -12.17 -10.61 0.01
CA ASP A 45 -11.82 -10.83 -1.41
C ASP A 45 -12.81 -10.15 -2.38
N THR A 46 -14.11 -10.17 -2.03
CA THR A 46 -15.14 -9.49 -2.81
C THR A 46 -14.88 -7.99 -2.87
N GLN A 47 -14.46 -7.39 -1.76
CA GLN A 47 -14.10 -5.98 -1.71
C GLN A 47 -12.81 -5.69 -2.46
N VAL A 48 -11.78 -6.55 -2.37
CA VAL A 48 -10.54 -6.41 -3.19
C VAL A 48 -10.91 -6.32 -4.66
N LYS A 49 -11.74 -7.25 -5.15
CA LYS A 49 -12.18 -7.27 -6.53
C LYS A 49 -12.98 -6.01 -6.89
N ALA A 50 -13.90 -5.58 -6.02
CA ALA A 50 -14.72 -4.39 -6.25
C ALA A 50 -13.90 -3.09 -6.30
N VAL A 51 -12.88 -2.97 -5.44
CA VAL A 51 -11.94 -1.85 -5.43
C VAL A 51 -11.10 -1.86 -6.71
N ALA A 52 -10.52 -3.01 -7.07
CA ALA A 52 -9.68 -3.13 -8.27
C ALA A 52 -10.45 -2.79 -9.56
N GLU A 53 -11.66 -3.34 -9.74
CA GLU A 53 -12.51 -3.01 -10.89
C GLU A 53 -13.02 -1.57 -10.86
N GLY A 54 -13.30 -1.03 -9.66
CA GLY A 54 -13.68 0.37 -9.48
C GLY A 54 -12.58 1.33 -9.94
N ILE A 55 -11.34 1.05 -9.56
CA ILE A 55 -10.17 1.80 -10.01
C ILE A 55 -9.97 1.64 -11.51
N ARG A 56 -10.03 0.41 -12.05
CA ARG A 56 -9.86 0.16 -13.48
C ARG A 56 -10.86 0.98 -14.30
N ARG A 57 -12.15 0.84 -14.04
CA ARG A 57 -13.19 1.57 -14.77
C ARG A 57 -13.08 3.09 -14.57
N GLY A 58 -12.90 3.54 -13.34
CA GLY A 58 -12.77 4.99 -13.07
C GLY A 58 -11.53 5.59 -13.72
N SER A 59 -10.42 4.85 -13.81
CA SER A 59 -9.21 5.31 -14.50
C SER A 59 -9.42 5.44 -16.01
N GLU A 60 -10.18 4.52 -16.63
CA GLU A 60 -10.56 4.61 -18.05
C GLU A 60 -11.39 5.88 -18.34
N GLU A 61 -12.36 6.21 -17.47
CA GLU A 61 -13.15 7.44 -17.56
C GLU A 61 -12.30 8.72 -17.42
N LEU A 62 -11.19 8.65 -16.70
CA LEU A 62 -10.21 9.74 -16.55
C LEU A 62 -9.20 9.82 -17.71
N GLY A 63 -9.29 8.93 -18.70
CA GLY A 63 -8.33 8.83 -19.80
C GLY A 63 -6.98 8.23 -19.39
N ALA A 64 -6.89 7.60 -18.21
CA ALA A 64 -5.69 6.93 -17.71
C ALA A 64 -5.82 5.42 -17.92
N ARG A 65 -5.12 4.87 -18.92
CA ARG A 65 -5.18 3.44 -19.23
C ARG A 65 -4.23 2.67 -18.31
N MET A 66 -4.76 1.64 -17.66
CA MET A 66 -3.95 0.66 -16.93
C MET A 66 -3.05 -0.10 -17.90
N TRP A 67 -1.77 -0.15 -17.59
CA TRP A 67 -0.76 -0.88 -18.36
C TRP A 67 -0.84 -2.38 -18.12
N HIS A 68 -0.92 -2.76 -16.85
CA HIS A 68 -0.91 -4.17 -16.44
C HIS A 68 -1.63 -4.37 -15.12
N SER A 69 -2.07 -5.61 -14.86
CA SER A 69 -2.65 -6.00 -13.58
C SER A 69 -2.21 -7.40 -13.17
N GLU A 70 -1.95 -7.58 -11.88
CA GLU A 70 -1.55 -8.86 -11.29
C GLU A 70 -2.41 -9.20 -10.06
N GLY A 71 -2.49 -10.49 -9.74
CA GLY A 71 -3.12 -10.96 -8.49
C GLY A 71 -4.65 -11.02 -8.47
N LEU A 72 -5.34 -10.62 -9.55
CA LEU A 72 -6.81 -10.60 -9.67
C LEU A 72 -7.50 -11.97 -9.44
N ARG A 73 -6.77 -13.08 -9.57
CA ARG A 73 -7.30 -14.43 -9.29
C ARG A 73 -7.24 -14.81 -7.81
N ALA A 74 -6.18 -14.40 -7.12
CA ALA A 74 -5.94 -14.78 -5.73
C ALA A 74 -6.60 -13.82 -4.74
N LEU A 75 -6.79 -12.54 -5.13
CA LEU A 75 -7.45 -11.49 -4.36
C LEU A 75 -6.83 -11.17 -2.99
N SER A 76 -5.80 -11.87 -2.54
CA SER A 76 -5.06 -11.50 -1.33
C SER A 76 -4.27 -10.19 -1.52
N TRP A 77 -3.72 -9.98 -2.72
CA TRP A 77 -2.99 -8.79 -3.13
C TRP A 77 -3.13 -8.61 -4.64
N VAL A 78 -3.73 -7.48 -5.03
CA VAL A 78 -3.85 -7.05 -6.43
C VAL A 78 -2.94 -5.86 -6.67
N LEU A 79 -2.23 -5.89 -7.80
CA LEU A 79 -1.40 -4.80 -8.29
C LEU A 79 -2.00 -4.27 -9.58
N LEU A 80 -2.19 -2.96 -9.67
CA LEU A 80 -2.64 -2.25 -10.87
C LEU A 80 -1.55 -1.25 -11.28
N ASP A 81 -0.99 -1.42 -12.47
CA ASP A 81 0.14 -0.66 -12.96
C ASP A 81 -0.31 0.40 -13.98
N PHE A 82 0.08 1.65 -13.76
CA PHE A 82 -0.13 2.79 -14.65
C PHE A 82 1.19 3.45 -15.08
N VAL A 83 2.30 2.71 -15.03
CA VAL A 83 3.68 3.14 -15.32
C VAL A 83 4.21 4.13 -14.28
N ASP A 84 3.64 5.33 -14.20
CA ASP A 84 4.07 6.37 -13.26
C ASP A 84 3.47 6.17 -11.86
N VAL A 85 2.37 5.42 -11.76
CA VAL A 85 1.66 5.15 -10.51
C VAL A 85 1.31 3.67 -10.41
N VAL A 86 1.58 3.05 -9.26
CA VAL A 86 1.21 1.65 -8.99
C VAL A 86 0.26 1.58 -7.80
N VAL A 87 -0.91 0.99 -8.01
CA VAL A 87 -1.91 0.78 -6.97
C VAL A 87 -1.82 -0.63 -6.42
N HIS A 88 -1.72 -0.74 -5.10
CA HIS A 88 -1.69 -1.99 -4.37
C HIS A 88 -2.97 -2.10 -3.54
N VAL A 89 -3.85 -3.04 -3.94
CA VAL A 89 -5.08 -3.34 -3.22
C VAL A 89 -4.83 -4.62 -2.41
N PHE A 90 -4.85 -4.49 -1.09
CA PHE A 90 -4.55 -5.59 -0.19
C PHE A 90 -5.77 -6.08 0.57
N HIS A 91 -5.89 -7.40 0.70
CA HIS A 91 -6.57 -7.98 1.86
C HIS A 91 -5.79 -7.61 3.14
N ARG A 92 -6.50 -7.25 4.23
CA ARG A 92 -5.88 -6.73 5.47
C ARG A 92 -4.77 -7.64 6.01
N GLU A 93 -4.99 -8.95 6.01
CA GLU A 93 -4.00 -9.95 6.46
C GLU A 93 -2.73 -9.95 5.59
N ALA A 94 -2.89 -9.88 4.27
CA ALA A 94 -1.78 -9.87 3.32
C ALA A 94 -0.92 -8.60 3.47
N ARG A 95 -1.54 -7.43 3.67
CA ARG A 95 -0.80 -6.18 3.89
C ARG A 95 0.13 -6.27 5.09
N GLY A 96 -0.35 -6.85 6.19
CA GLY A 96 0.45 -7.05 7.40
C GLY A 96 1.62 -8.03 7.20
N PHE A 97 1.41 -9.08 6.42
CA PHE A 97 2.44 -10.07 6.10
C PHE A 97 3.53 -9.53 5.16
N TYR A 98 3.14 -8.93 4.03
CA TYR A 98 4.09 -8.43 3.04
C TYR A 98 4.75 -7.11 3.47
N ALA A 99 4.01 -6.25 4.17
CA ALA A 99 4.48 -4.99 4.76
C ALA A 99 5.38 -4.16 3.81
N ILE A 100 4.98 -4.03 2.55
CA ILE A 100 5.79 -3.39 1.50
C ILE A 100 6.10 -1.91 1.81
N GLU A 101 5.29 -1.26 2.66
CA GLU A 101 5.58 0.08 3.18
C GLU A 101 6.94 0.16 3.86
N ARG A 102 7.44 -0.96 4.42
CA ARG A 102 8.74 -1.01 5.07
C ARG A 102 9.90 -0.92 4.09
N LEU A 103 9.74 -1.52 2.91
CA LEU A 103 10.73 -1.44 1.83
C LEU A 103 10.93 0.02 1.37
N TRP A 104 9.84 0.79 1.37
CA TRP A 104 9.81 2.18 0.93
C TRP A 104 9.62 3.15 2.11
N SER A 105 10.15 2.81 3.28
CA SER A 105 9.89 3.57 4.52
C SER A 105 10.50 4.96 4.56
N ASP A 106 11.47 5.26 3.69
CA ASP A 106 12.03 6.60 3.51
C ASP A 106 11.18 7.47 2.55
N ALA A 107 10.08 6.93 1.99
CA ALA A 107 9.18 7.68 1.11
C ALA A 107 8.33 8.66 1.92
N THR A 108 7.94 9.78 1.30
CA THR A 108 6.96 10.68 1.93
C THR A 108 5.60 10.00 1.85
N ILE A 109 5.01 9.69 3.01
CA ILE A 109 3.73 9.01 3.12
C ILE A 109 2.64 10.02 3.50
N THR A 110 1.56 10.01 2.72
CA THR A 110 0.38 10.83 2.94
C THR A 110 -0.82 9.91 3.14
N ASN A 111 -1.62 10.13 4.19
CA ASN A 111 -2.88 9.41 4.37
C ASN A 111 -3.98 10.12 3.57
N VAL A 112 -4.84 9.34 2.93
CA VAL A 112 -5.99 9.84 2.18
C VAL A 112 -7.24 9.35 2.90
N GLU A 113 -8.05 10.28 3.37
CA GLU A 113 -9.26 10.00 4.14
C GLU A 113 -10.48 10.58 3.42
N ASP A 114 -11.62 9.90 3.56
CA ASP A 114 -12.92 10.36 3.08
C ASP A 114 -13.44 11.41 4.07
N THR A 115 -13.33 12.71 3.74
CA THR A 115 -13.95 13.75 4.57
C THR A 115 -15.41 13.93 4.17
N PRO A 116 -16.30 14.32 5.11
CA PRO A 116 -17.71 14.59 4.81
C PRO A 116 -17.91 15.63 3.69
N ASP A 117 -16.91 16.47 3.45
CA ASP A 117 -16.95 17.59 2.50
C ASP A 117 -16.36 17.22 1.12
N GLY A 118 -15.93 15.96 0.93
CA GLY A 118 -15.30 15.48 -0.31
C GLY A 118 -13.91 16.07 -0.56
N THR A 119 -13.25 16.60 0.47
CA THR A 119 -11.90 17.16 0.40
C THR A 119 -10.86 16.19 0.96
N PHE A 120 -9.75 16.01 0.27
CA PHE A 120 -8.69 15.08 0.66
C PHE A 120 -7.52 15.88 1.24
N PHE A 121 -7.27 15.78 2.55
CA PHE A 121 -6.13 16.44 3.19
C PHE A 121 -4.88 15.57 3.15
N GLU A 122 -3.73 16.17 2.81
CA GLU A 122 -2.44 15.52 2.99
C GLU A 122 -2.08 15.53 4.49
N VAL A 123 -2.39 14.45 5.22
CA VAL A 123 -1.89 14.31 6.59
C VAL A 123 -0.45 13.81 6.53
N GLU A 124 0.50 14.74 6.63
CA GLU A 124 1.92 14.44 6.82
C GLU A 124 2.08 13.76 8.18
N ARG A 125 2.15 12.43 8.20
CA ARG A 125 2.49 11.70 9.43
C ARG A 125 4.00 11.75 9.61
N ALA A 126 4.44 12.24 10.77
CA ALA A 126 5.83 12.16 11.18
C ALA A 126 6.37 10.73 11.02
N PRO A 127 7.62 10.56 10.58
CA PRO A 127 8.18 9.24 10.33
C PRO A 127 8.15 8.42 11.61
N LYS A 128 7.51 7.24 11.57
CA LYS A 128 7.60 6.29 12.69
C LYS A 128 9.07 5.89 12.83
N ALA A 129 9.64 6.19 13.99
CA ALA A 129 11.03 5.90 14.32
C ALA A 129 11.44 4.48 13.89
N LYS A 130 12.59 4.37 13.19
CA LYS A 130 13.20 3.10 12.78
C LYS A 130 13.30 2.20 14.03
N ARG A 131 12.60 1.06 14.05
CA ARG A 131 12.79 0.07 15.12
C ARG A 131 14.24 -0.41 15.05
N ALA A 132 14.97 -0.26 16.15
CA ALA A 132 16.33 -0.75 16.31
C ALA A 132 16.43 -2.24 15.97
N PRO A 133 17.58 -2.73 15.45
CA PRO A 133 17.75 -4.13 15.10
C PRO A 133 17.56 -5.02 16.33
N ALA A 134 16.79 -6.09 16.17
CA ALA A 134 16.55 -7.08 17.21
C ALA A 134 17.90 -7.63 17.74
N LYS A 135 18.17 -7.45 19.04
CA LYS A 135 19.32 -8.06 19.70
C LYS A 135 19.24 -9.58 19.52
N LYS A 136 20.22 -10.17 18.82
CA LYS A 136 20.39 -11.63 18.71
C LYS A 136 20.53 -12.21 20.13
N LYS A 137 19.58 -13.04 20.57
CA LYS A 137 19.76 -13.86 21.78
C LYS A 137 20.81 -14.93 21.49
N THR A 138 21.94 -14.87 22.18
CA THR A 138 22.98 -15.92 22.16
C THR A 138 22.41 -17.20 22.79
N PRO A 139 22.64 -18.40 22.23
CA PRO A 139 22.16 -19.63 22.84
C PRO A 139 22.94 -19.93 24.12
N GLY A 140 22.22 -20.09 25.24
CA GLY A 140 22.77 -20.42 26.55
C GLY A 140 23.39 -21.82 26.57
N LYS A 141 24.58 -21.93 27.16
CA LYS A 141 25.37 -23.16 27.32
C LYS A 141 24.58 -24.25 28.05
N SER A 142 24.57 -25.45 27.45
CA SER A 142 24.10 -26.71 28.07
C SER A 142 24.83 -27.00 29.38
N LYS A 143 24.09 -27.14 30.49
CA LYS A 143 24.64 -27.71 31.74
C LYS A 143 24.60 -29.23 31.66
N LYS A 144 25.79 -29.83 31.80
CA LYS A 144 26.05 -31.27 31.82
C LYS A 144 25.36 -31.98 32.98
N ILE A 145 24.89 -33.18 32.68
CA ILE A 145 24.35 -34.22 33.55
C ILE A 145 25.36 -34.61 34.65
N ARG A 146 24.89 -34.81 35.88
CA ARG A 146 25.51 -35.75 36.84
C ARG A 146 24.40 -36.65 37.38
N LYS A 147 24.49 -37.95 37.07
CA LYS A 147 23.70 -39.01 37.70
C LYS A 147 24.22 -39.24 39.14
N PRO A 148 23.36 -39.67 40.08
CA PRO A 148 23.80 -40.22 41.35
C PRO A 148 24.47 -41.58 41.18
#